data_AF-A0AA39QP85-F1
#
_entry.id   AF-A0AA39QP85-F1
#
_cell.length_a   1.000
_cell.length_b   1.000
_cell.length_c   1.000
_cell.angle_alpha   90.00
_cell.angle_beta   90.00
_cell.angle_gamma   90.00
#
_symmetry.space_group_name_H-M   'P 1'
#
loop_
_entity.id
_entity.type
_entity.pdbx_description
1 polymer ?
#
loop_
_entity_poly.entity_id
_entity_poly.type
_entity_poly.pdbx_seq_one_letter_code
_entity_poly.pdbx_strand_id
1 'polypeptide(L)'
;MDVVILATTVPTKPSPVEKLPFELLASIFIMLSHEMLSHLDRNSAPWTVTKVCRQWRNVCINSPKAWSILNLTDEIRNIRNALALLRVFLDRSQSSNLHVSVHFYSRGCEHIFQELWKSRSRWESATIRASLHTDQA
;
A
#
# COMPACT_ATOMS: atom_id res chain seq x y z
N MET A 1 22.70 -43.78 -14.79
CA MET A 1 23.55 -43.03 -13.84
C MET A 1 22.80 -41.76 -13.49
N ASP A 2 22.01 -41.81 -12.42
CA ASP A 2 21.21 -40.67 -11.96
C ASP A 2 22.01 -39.88 -10.94
N VAL A 3 22.40 -38.66 -11.33
CA VAL A 3 23.05 -37.71 -10.41
C VAL A 3 21.94 -37.04 -9.60
N VAL A 4 21.70 -37.55 -8.40
CA VAL A 4 20.85 -36.89 -7.40
C VAL A 4 21.64 -35.72 -6.83
N ILE A 5 21.33 -34.50 -7.27
CA ILE A 5 21.85 -33.27 -6.66
C ILE A 5 21.13 -33.08 -5.32
N LEU A 6 21.75 -33.54 -4.24
CA LEU A 6 21.36 -33.14 -2.88
C LEU A 6 21.79 -31.68 -2.70
N ALA A 7 20.84 -30.75 -2.82
CA ALA A 7 21.03 -29.37 -2.43
C ALA A 7 21.16 -29.30 -0.89
N THR A 8 22.38 -29.47 -0.37
CA THR A 8 22.71 -29.16 1.02
C THR A 8 22.69 -27.66 1.20
N THR A 9 21.55 -27.10 1.64
CA THR A 9 21.48 -25.71 2.10
C THR A 9 22.10 -25.63 3.49
N VAL A 10 23.21 -24.90 3.63
CA VAL A 10 23.78 -24.56 4.95
C VAL A 10 22.73 -23.75 5.72
N PRO A 11 22.41 -24.09 6.99
CA PRO A 11 21.43 -23.35 7.77
C PRO A 11 21.88 -21.90 7.97
N THR A 12 21.17 -20.95 7.36
CA THR A 12 21.39 -19.53 7.58
C THR A 12 20.78 -19.13 8.92
N LYS A 13 21.59 -18.53 9.80
CA LYS A 13 21.10 -17.99 11.08
C LYS A 13 20.09 -16.88 10.78
N PRO A 14 18.86 -16.94 11.33
CA PRO A 14 17.86 -15.93 11.07
C PRO A 14 18.32 -14.58 11.63
N SER A 15 18.21 -13.55 10.81
CA SER A 15 18.42 -12.15 11.16
C SER A 15 17.54 -11.74 12.35
N PRO A 16 17.92 -10.71 13.13
CA PRO A 16 17.11 -10.25 14.26
C PRO A 16 15.67 -9.90 13.88
N VAL A 17 15.47 -9.35 12.67
CA VAL A 17 14.16 -8.99 12.12
C VAL A 17 13.26 -10.21 11.91
N GLU A 18 13.82 -11.35 11.48
CA GLU A 18 13.04 -12.58 11.26
C GLU A 18 12.50 -13.17 12.58
N LYS A 19 13.11 -12.80 13.71
CA LYS A 19 12.70 -13.23 15.05
C LYS A 19 11.62 -12.35 15.66
N LEU A 20 11.29 -11.21 15.04
CA LEU A 20 10.24 -10.35 15.55
C LEU A 20 8.89 -11.06 15.47
N PRO A 21 8.07 -11.03 16.53
CA PRO A 21 6.69 -11.48 16.48
C PRO A 21 5.90 -10.77 15.37
N PHE A 22 4.86 -11.45 14.89
CA PHE A 22 3.93 -10.91 13.90
C PHE A 22 3.45 -9.50 14.27
N GLU A 23 3.04 -9.31 15.53
CA GLU A 23 2.45 -8.04 16.00
C GLU A 23 3.42 -6.86 15.93
N LEU A 24 4.71 -7.09 16.21
CA LEU A 24 5.70 -6.02 16.17
C LEU A 24 6.02 -5.63 14.72
N LEU A 25 6.16 -6.61 13.82
CA LEU A 25 6.32 -6.35 12.39
C LEU A 25 5.10 -5.63 11.80
N ALA A 26 3.88 -6.08 12.14
CA ALA A 26 2.64 -5.44 11.72
C ALA A 26 2.57 -3.99 12.18
N SER A 27 2.92 -3.72 13.45
CA SER A 27 2.95 -2.36 14.02
C SER A 27 3.94 -1.45 13.27
N ILE A 28 5.12 -1.96 12.94
CA ILE A 28 6.10 -1.23 12.11
C ILE A 28 5.51 -0.89 10.74
N PHE A 29 4.86 -1.85 10.08
CA PHE A 29 4.30 -1.64 8.74
C PHE A 29 3.12 -0.67 8.74
N ILE A 30 2.32 -0.66 9.81
CA ILE A 30 1.27 0.34 10.01
C ILE A 30 1.88 1.73 10.14
N MET A 31 2.95 1.90 10.92
CA MET A 31 3.65 3.20 11.03
C MET A 31 4.19 3.68 9.68
N LEU A 32 4.74 2.77 8.87
CA LEU A 32 5.22 3.10 7.51
C LEU A 32 4.08 3.52 6.55
N SER A 33 2.83 3.12 6.82
CA SER A 33 1.68 3.50 5.99
C SER A 33 1.29 4.98 6.13
N HIS A 34 1.86 5.73 7.08
CA HIS A 34 1.67 7.17 7.21
C HIS A 34 2.56 8.01 6.26
N GLU A 35 3.16 7.39 5.24
CA GLU A 35 4.01 8.08 4.25
C GLU A 35 3.22 9.16 3.48
N MET A 36 3.84 10.30 3.17
CA MET A 36 3.16 11.39 2.46
C MET A 36 3.03 11.16 0.94
N LEU A 37 3.69 10.12 0.41
CA LEU A 37 3.64 9.76 -1.00
C LEU A 37 2.30 9.13 -1.38
N SER A 38 2.00 9.11 -2.69
CA SER A 38 0.81 8.44 -3.20
C SER A 38 0.87 6.93 -2.95
N HIS A 39 -0.14 6.38 -2.28
CA HIS A 39 -0.24 4.93 -2.09
C HIS A 39 -0.68 4.19 -3.37
N LEU A 40 -0.88 4.91 -4.48
CA LEU A 40 -1.00 4.34 -5.83
C LEU A 40 0.34 4.28 -6.57
N ASP A 41 1.48 4.47 -5.88
CA ASP A 41 2.80 4.10 -6.34
C ASP A 41 3.27 2.79 -5.67
N ARG A 42 3.72 1.83 -6.48
CA ARG A 42 4.29 0.56 -5.99
C ARG A 42 5.63 0.74 -5.29
N ASN A 43 6.24 1.92 -5.38
CA ASN A 43 7.50 2.27 -4.73
C ASN A 43 7.30 2.96 -3.37
N SER A 44 6.06 3.13 -2.92
CA SER A 44 5.73 3.62 -1.58
C SER A 44 5.25 2.49 -0.68
N ALA A 45 5.34 2.69 0.64
CA ALA A 45 4.69 1.78 1.59
C ALA A 45 3.16 1.80 1.36
N PRO A 46 2.43 0.71 1.64
CA PRO A 46 2.90 -0.59 2.11
C PRO A 46 3.48 -1.51 1.01
N TRP A 47 3.47 -1.11 -0.27
CA TRP A 47 3.89 -1.98 -1.37
C TRP A 47 5.35 -2.42 -1.31
N THR A 48 6.26 -1.51 -0.96
CA THR A 48 7.69 -1.80 -0.80
C THR A 48 7.95 -2.85 0.27
N VAL A 49 7.22 -2.78 1.40
CA VAL A 49 7.27 -3.78 2.48
C VAL A 49 6.94 -5.17 1.96
N THR A 50 5.93 -5.29 1.09
CA THR A 50 5.55 -6.57 0.49
C THR A 50 6.60 -7.16 -0.47
N LYS A 51 7.65 -6.42 -0.82
CA LYS A 51 8.71 -6.86 -1.75
C LYS A 51 9.98 -7.33 -1.06
N VAL A 52 10.13 -7.13 0.26
CA VAL A 52 11.36 -7.45 1.00
C VAL A 52 11.61 -8.95 1.08
N CYS A 53 10.71 -9.71 1.71
CA CYS A 53 10.81 -11.16 1.80
C CYS A 53 9.41 -11.79 1.97
N ARG A 54 9.33 -13.13 1.96
CA ARG A 54 8.06 -13.86 2.10
C ARG A 54 7.37 -13.58 3.45
N GLN A 55 8.13 -13.53 4.55
CA GLN A 55 7.58 -13.24 5.88
C GLN A 55 6.96 -11.84 5.93
N TRP A 56 7.68 -10.82 5.45
CA TRP A 56 7.21 -9.44 5.44
C TRP A 56 5.96 -9.27 4.56
N ARG A 57 5.94 -9.90 3.39
CA ARG A 57 4.75 -9.94 2.54
C ARG A 57 3.55 -10.55 3.27
N ASN A 58 3.73 -11.69 3.91
CA ASN A 58 2.66 -12.37 4.63
C ASN A 58 2.14 -11.51 5.78
N VAL A 59 3.02 -10.92 6.60
CA VAL A 59 2.61 -10.06 7.72
C VAL A 59 1.88 -8.82 7.21
N CYS A 60 2.42 -8.13 6.20
CA CYS A 60 1.84 -6.92 5.65
C CYS A 60 0.46 -7.16 5.01
N ILE A 61 0.29 -8.22 4.22
CA ILE A 61 -1.00 -8.56 3.59
C ILE A 61 -2.05 -8.95 4.65
N ASN A 62 -1.65 -9.63 5.73
CA ASN A 62 -2.54 -10.02 6.82
C ASN A 62 -2.69 -8.94 7.91
N SER A 63 -2.26 -7.71 7.65
CA SER A 63 -2.40 -6.58 8.56
C SER A 63 -3.26 -5.49 7.92
N PRO A 64 -4.60 -5.58 8.00
CA PRO A 64 -5.50 -4.66 7.29
C PRO A 64 -5.27 -3.18 7.59
N LYS A 65 -4.85 -2.84 8.82
CA LYS A 65 -4.47 -1.48 9.23
C LYS A 65 -3.24 -0.92 8.51
N ALA A 66 -2.38 -1.77 7.93
CA ALA A 66 -1.28 -1.28 7.08
C ALA A 66 -1.79 -0.75 5.72
N TRP A 67 -3.07 -1.00 5.42
CA TRP A 67 -3.79 -0.61 4.21
C TRP A 67 -5.00 0.29 4.56
N SER A 68 -5.00 0.99 5.70
CA SER A 68 -6.13 1.85 6.11
C SER A 68 -5.93 3.34 5.82
N ILE A 69 -4.71 3.76 5.48
CA ILE A 69 -4.39 5.15 5.16
C ILE A 69 -4.17 5.25 3.66
N LEU A 70 -5.01 6.03 2.98
CA LEU A 70 -4.96 6.17 1.54
C LEU A 70 -4.75 7.63 1.17
N ASN A 71 -3.59 7.93 0.60
CA ASN A 71 -3.22 9.25 0.11
C ASN A 71 -3.15 9.18 -1.41
N LEU A 72 -4.00 9.95 -2.08
CA LEU A 72 -4.11 10.03 -3.53
C LEU A 72 -3.62 11.41 -3.96
N THR A 73 -2.48 11.46 -4.66
CA THR A 73 -1.91 12.70 -5.21
C THR A 73 -1.71 12.57 -6.72
N ASP A 74 -1.55 13.68 -7.42
CA ASP A 74 -1.33 13.72 -8.88
C ASP A 74 0.01 13.13 -9.35
N GLU A 75 0.91 12.72 -8.44
CA GLU A 75 2.17 12.06 -8.81
C GLU A 75 1.98 10.63 -9.39
N ILE A 76 0.74 10.26 -9.73
CA ILE A 76 0.40 9.00 -10.38
C ILE A 76 1.03 8.96 -11.78
N ARG A 77 2.21 8.34 -11.86
CA ARG A 77 2.94 8.14 -13.13
C ARG A 77 2.19 7.25 -14.12
N ASN A 78 1.22 6.45 -13.68
CA ASN A 78 0.47 5.53 -14.54
C ASN A 78 -0.97 5.32 -14.04
N ILE A 79 -1.91 6.05 -14.64
CA ILE A 79 -3.32 6.05 -14.24
C ILE A 79 -4.02 4.70 -14.41
N ARG A 80 -3.66 3.92 -15.44
CA ARG A 80 -4.22 2.58 -15.66
C ARG A 80 -3.85 1.62 -14.54
N ASN A 81 -2.61 1.69 -14.06
CA ASN A 81 -2.17 0.90 -12.91
C ASN A 81 -2.77 1.39 -11.59
N ALA A 82 -3.06 2.68 -11.48
CA ALA A 82 -3.59 3.28 -10.26
C ALA A 82 -4.93 2.67 -9.83
N LEU A 83 -5.85 2.42 -10.78
CA LEU A 83 -7.13 1.78 -10.46
C LEU A 83 -6.95 0.33 -9.96
N ALA A 84 -6.04 -0.44 -10.57
CA ALA A 84 -5.75 -1.80 -10.13
C ALA A 84 -5.13 -1.81 -8.72
N LEU A 85 -4.21 -0.88 -8.45
CA LEU A 85 -3.59 -0.72 -7.13
C LEU A 85 -4.62 -0.32 -6.09
N LEU A 86 -5.51 0.63 -6.40
CA LEU A 86 -6.59 1.06 -5.52
C LEU A 86 -7.48 -0.13 -5.12
N ARG A 87 -7.88 -0.96 -6.07
CA ARG A 87 -8.70 -2.15 -5.79
C ARG A 87 -8.00 -3.13 -4.84
N VAL A 88 -6.73 -3.43 -5.11
CA VAL A 88 -5.94 -4.32 -4.24
C VAL A 88 -5.73 -3.69 -2.86
N PHE A 89 -5.54 -2.38 -2.79
CA PHE A 89 -5.42 -1.65 -1.53
C PHE A 89 -6.70 -1.75 -0.70
N LEU A 90 -7.85 -1.47 -1.31
CA LEU A 90 -9.16 -1.56 -0.66
C LEU A 90 -9.49 -2.99 -0.23
N ASP A 91 -9.18 -4.00 -1.04
CA ASP A 91 -9.36 -5.41 -0.69
C ASP A 91 -8.55 -5.79 0.56
N ARG A 92 -7.27 -5.38 0.61
CA ARG A 92 -6.39 -5.64 1.77
C ARG A 92 -6.74 -4.85 3.02
N SER A 93 -7.38 -3.69 2.86
CA SER A 93 -7.91 -2.93 4.00
C SER A 93 -9.04 -3.65 4.75
N GLN A 94 -9.68 -4.64 4.10
CA GLN A 94 -10.79 -5.41 4.63
C GLN A 94 -11.87 -4.52 5.27
N SER A 95 -12.27 -4.81 6.51
CA SER A 95 -13.25 -4.03 7.27
C SER A 95 -12.63 -2.89 8.09
N SER A 96 -11.35 -2.57 7.90
CA SER A 96 -10.72 -1.46 8.63
C SER A 96 -11.36 -0.14 8.22
N ASN A 97 -11.47 0.76 9.20
CA ASN A 97 -11.80 2.15 8.91
C ASN A 97 -10.71 2.77 8.04
N LEU A 98 -11.11 3.63 7.10
CA LEU A 98 -10.20 4.29 6.17
C LEU A 98 -9.99 5.75 6.54
N HIS A 99 -8.75 6.20 6.47
CA HIS A 99 -8.36 7.60 6.49
C HIS A 99 -7.92 7.98 5.09
N VAL A 100 -8.71 8.83 4.44
CA VAL A 100 -8.55 9.12 3.02
C VAL A 100 -8.10 10.56 2.84
N SER A 101 -7.04 10.77 2.07
CA SER A 101 -6.61 12.09 1.63
C SER A 101 -6.55 12.13 0.10
N VAL A 102 -7.25 13.09 -0.50
CA VAL A 102 -7.36 13.24 -1.95
C VAL A 102 -6.89 14.63 -2.34
N HIS A 103 -5.86 14.66 -3.18
CA HIS A 103 -5.23 15.85 -3.73
C HIS A 103 -5.15 15.67 -5.26
N PHE A 104 -6.27 15.87 -5.95
CA PHE A 104 -6.33 15.84 -7.41
C PHE A 104 -6.35 17.26 -7.96
N TYR A 105 -5.45 17.55 -8.89
CA TYR A 105 -5.41 18.76 -9.71
C TYR A 105 -5.56 18.42 -11.19
N SER A 106 -5.35 17.15 -11.57
CA SER A 106 -5.42 16.66 -12.94
C SER A 106 -6.81 16.17 -13.36
N ARG A 107 -7.24 16.54 -14.57
CA ARG A 107 -8.43 15.97 -15.24
C ARG A 107 -8.19 14.51 -15.60
N GLY A 108 -9.22 13.67 -15.57
CA GLY A 108 -9.15 12.25 -15.96
C GLY A 108 -9.03 11.27 -14.80
N CYS A 109 -8.86 11.73 -13.56
CA CYS A 109 -8.80 10.91 -12.35
C CYS A 109 -10.19 10.62 -11.72
N GLU A 110 -11.28 11.07 -12.35
CA GLU A 110 -12.65 10.99 -11.80
C GLU A 110 -13.06 9.53 -11.54
N HIS A 111 -12.66 8.62 -12.42
CA HIS A 111 -12.95 7.18 -12.28
C HIS A 111 -12.24 6.54 -11.07
N ILE A 112 -11.04 7.03 -10.70
CA ILE A 112 -10.33 6.58 -9.49
C ILE A 112 -11.09 7.06 -8.26
N PHE A 113 -11.51 8.32 -8.25
CA PHE A 113 -12.31 8.87 -7.16
C PHE A 113 -13.65 8.14 -7.02
N GLN A 114 -14.34 7.84 -8.14
CA GLN A 114 -15.59 7.08 -8.14
C GLN A 114 -15.41 5.67 -7.56
N GLU A 115 -14.33 4.97 -7.91
CA GLU A 115 -14.02 3.66 -7.34
C GLU A 115 -13.76 3.75 -5.84
N LEU A 116 -12.94 4.72 -5.42
CA LEU A 116 -12.67 5.00 -4.01
C LEU A 116 -13.96 5.31 -3.24
N TRP A 117 -14.86 6.12 -3.81
CA TRP A 117 -16.14 6.52 -3.20
C TRP A 117 -17.06 5.34 -2.86
N LYS A 118 -16.92 4.19 -3.55
CA LYS A 118 -17.66 2.97 -3.20
C LYS A 118 -17.36 2.49 -1.78
N SER A 119 -16.18 2.81 -1.24
CA SER A 119 -15.77 2.46 0.12
C SER A 119 -16.15 3.48 1.21
N ARG A 120 -16.86 4.57 0.87
CA ARG A 120 -17.12 5.72 1.76
C ARG A 120 -17.77 5.38 3.10
N SER A 121 -18.54 4.30 3.18
CA SER A 121 -19.19 3.86 4.42
C SER A 121 -18.20 3.39 5.49
N ARG A 122 -16.95 3.08 5.10
CA ARG A 122 -15.85 2.72 6.01
C ARG A 122 -14.93 3.90 6.32
N TRP A 123 -15.21 5.11 5.83
CA TRP A 123 -14.32 6.24 6.03
C TRP A 123 -14.50 6.82 7.42
N GLU A 124 -13.42 6.85 8.19
CA GLU A 124 -13.36 7.50 9.50
C GLU A 124 -12.90 8.95 9.38
N SER A 125 -12.01 9.25 8.43
CA SER A 125 -11.69 10.62 8.04
C SER A 125 -11.47 10.77 6.55
N ALA A 126 -11.78 11.96 6.04
CA ALA A 126 -11.56 12.32 4.65
C ALA A 126 -11.07 13.76 4.54
N THR A 127 -9.97 13.98 3.82
CA THR A 127 -9.52 15.30 3.40
C THR A 127 -9.56 15.37 1.88
N ILE A 128 -10.29 16.32 1.32
CA ILE A 128 -10.38 16.53 -0.13
C ILE A 128 -9.85 17.93 -0.40
N ARG A 129 -8.76 18.03 -1.15
CA ARG A 129 -8.18 19.30 -1.59
C ARG A 129 -8.32 19.40 -3.10
N ALA A 130 -9.10 20.36 -3.55
CA ALA A 130 -9.06 20.83 -4.92
C ALA A 130 -8.17 22.09 -4.95
N SER A 131 -7.14 22.12 -5.79
CA SER A 131 -6.53 23.39 -6.15
C SER A 131 -7.05 23.82 -7.51
N LEU A 132 -7.27 25.13 -7.63
CA LEU A 132 -7.49 25.74 -8.93
C LEU A 132 -6.16 25.65 -9.67
N HIS A 133 -6.17 25.06 -10.86
CA HIS A 133 -5.08 25.21 -11.82
C HIS A 133 -5.03 26.69 -12.16
N THR A 134 -4.19 27.47 -11.47
CA THR A 134 -3.80 28.78 -11.98
C THR A 134 -2.92 28.49 -13.17
N ASP A 135 -3.49 28.59 -14.36
CA ASP A 135 -2.74 28.65 -15.61
C ASP A 135 -1.65 29.71 -15.40
N GLN A 136 -0.39 29.28 -15.31
CA GLN A 136 0.73 30.20 -15.36
C GLN A 136 0.82 30.71 -16.80
N ALA A 137 0.61 32.02 -16.92
CA ALA A 137 0.79 32.83 -18.13
C ALA A 137 2.23 32.78 -18.65
#